data_AF-A0A950ZKV0-F1
#
_entry.id   AF-A0A950ZKV0-F1
#
_cell.length_a   1.000
_cell.length_b   1.000
_cell.length_c   1.000
_cell.angle_alpha   90.00
_cell.angle_beta   90.00
_cell.angle_gamma   90.00
#
_symmetry.space_group_name_H-M   'P 1'
#
loop_
_entity.id
_entity.type
_entity.pdbx_description
1 polymer ?
#
loop_
_entity_poly.entity_id
_entity_poly.type
_entity_poly.pdbx_seq_one_letter_code
_entity_poly.pdbx_strand_id
1 'polypeptide(L)'
;YALGRAIASAVRAWPERARVAVIASGGLSHFVVDEELDRMLLGALEKKDAATLQNLPRERLFSATSESLNWVAVGGAMESSALKMELVDYVPVYRTPANTGGGWAFARWQ
;
A
#
# COMPACT_ATOMS: atom_id res chain seq x y z
N TYR A 1 -1.14 -2.88 9.26
CA TYR A 1 -2.22 -3.83 8.95
C TYR A 1 -3.38 -3.74 9.93
N ALA A 2 -3.15 -3.95 11.24
CA ALA A 2 -4.20 -3.85 12.28
C ALA A 2 -4.97 -2.52 12.26
N LEU A 3 -4.27 -1.40 12.01
CA LEU A 3 -4.89 -0.09 11.80
C LEU A 3 -5.95 -0.12 10.67
N GLY A 4 -5.64 -0.74 9.55
CA GLY A 4 -6.57 -0.91 8.42
C GLY A 4 -7.83 -1.69 8.81
N ARG A 5 -7.67 -2.80 9.51
CA ARG A 5 -8.81 -3.58 10.04
C ARG A 5 -9.68 -2.74 10.97
N ALA A 6 -9.06 -1.93 11.84
CA ALA A 6 -9.77 -1.03 12.73
C ALA A 6 -10.55 0.04 11.94
N ILE A 7 -9.96 0.62 10.89
CA ILE A 7 -10.65 1.55 9.98
C ILE A 7 -11.87 0.88 9.33
N ALA A 8 -11.71 -0.32 8.78
CA ALA A 8 -12.82 -1.05 8.16
C ALA A 8 -13.96 -1.35 9.16
N SER A 9 -13.63 -1.70 10.40
CA SER A 9 -14.62 -1.90 11.45
C SER A 9 -15.33 -0.60 11.83
N ALA A 10 -14.61 0.51 11.93
CA ALA A 10 -15.20 1.82 12.19
C ALA A 10 -16.14 2.26 11.07
N VAL A 11 -15.75 2.06 9.80
CA VAL A 11 -16.60 2.35 8.63
C VAL A 11 -17.88 1.51 8.64
N ARG A 12 -17.81 0.21 8.98
CA ARG A 12 -18.99 -0.66 9.08
C ARG A 12 -19.93 -0.28 10.23
N ALA A 13 -19.38 0.22 11.33
CA ALA A 13 -20.15 0.64 12.50
C ALA A 13 -20.76 2.05 12.35
N TRP A 14 -20.49 2.75 11.24
CA TRP A 14 -20.99 4.09 11.01
C TRP A 14 -22.53 4.07 10.89
N PRO A 15 -23.27 4.86 11.69
CA PRO A 15 -24.73 4.74 11.79
C PRO A 15 -25.47 5.26 10.55
N GLU A 16 -24.89 6.25 9.88
CA GLU A 16 -25.45 6.81 8.66
C GLU A 16 -25.10 5.95 7.44
N ARG A 17 -26.02 5.90 6.48
CA ARG A 17 -25.80 5.24 5.18
C ARG A 17 -24.91 6.11 4.29
N ALA A 18 -23.61 6.12 4.58
CA ALA A 18 -22.59 6.84 3.83
C ALA A 18 -21.85 5.93 2.84
N ARG A 19 -21.37 6.51 1.74
CA ARG A 19 -20.40 5.87 0.84
C ARG A 19 -19.01 6.36 1.23
N VAL A 20 -18.16 5.46 1.71
CA VAL A 20 -16.82 5.80 2.19
C VAL A 20 -15.77 5.32 1.20
N ALA A 21 -14.83 6.20 0.85
CA ALA A 21 -13.62 5.85 0.13
C ALA A 21 -12.43 5.81 1.10
N VAL A 22 -11.58 4.79 0.98
CA VAL A 22 -10.30 4.69 1.70
C VAL A 22 -9.19 4.94 0.70
N ILE A 23 -8.37 5.95 0.95
CA ILE A 23 -7.26 6.35 0.08
C ILE A 23 -5.97 6.24 0.89
N ALA A 24 -5.01 5.49 0.36
CA ALA A 24 -3.62 5.51 0.82
C ALA A 24 -2.79 6.30 -0.19
N SER A 25 -1.92 7.18 0.30
CA SER A 25 -1.01 7.98 -0.50
C SER A 25 0.42 7.88 0.04
N GLY A 26 1.40 8.16 -0.81
CA GLY A 26 2.83 8.07 -0.50
C GLY A 26 3.44 6.74 -0.93
N GLY A 27 4.75 6.59 -0.69
CA GLY A 27 5.53 5.44 -1.18
C GLY A 27 5.70 5.44 -2.71
N LEU A 28 6.26 4.39 -3.31
CA LEU A 28 6.80 3.17 -2.70
C LEU A 28 8.27 3.40 -2.26
N SER A 29 9.24 2.65 -2.79
CA SER A 29 10.66 2.90 -2.54
C SER A 29 11.08 4.32 -2.91
N HIS A 30 11.79 5.02 -2.01
CA HIS A 30 12.30 6.38 -2.22
C HIS A 30 13.38 6.73 -1.16
N PHE A 31 14.54 7.31 -1.49
CA PHE A 31 14.99 7.91 -2.76
C PHE A 31 15.76 6.96 -3.69
N VAL A 32 15.93 5.70 -3.29
CA VAL A 32 16.57 4.66 -4.09
C VAL A 32 15.48 3.68 -4.50
N VAL A 33 15.40 3.40 -5.80
CA VAL A 33 14.44 2.43 -6.33
C VAL A 33 14.79 1.04 -5.81
N ASP A 34 13.80 0.40 -5.19
CA ASP A 34 13.86 -0.96 -4.70
C ASP A 34 12.66 -1.73 -5.26
N GLU A 35 12.77 -2.14 -6.53
CA GLU A 35 11.68 -2.84 -7.23
C GLU A 35 11.27 -4.15 -6.54
N GLU A 36 12.19 -4.81 -5.86
CA GLU A 36 11.89 -6.07 -5.17
C GLU A 36 10.93 -5.81 -4.00
N LEU A 37 11.22 -4.81 -3.16
CA LEU A 37 10.33 -4.42 -2.07
C LEU A 37 8.98 -3.93 -2.60
N ASP A 38 9.00 -3.09 -3.63
CA ASP A 38 7.81 -2.52 -4.24
C ASP A 38 6.88 -3.62 -4.77
N ARG A 39 7.43 -4.55 -5.57
CA ARG A 39 6.67 -5.67 -6.16
C ARG A 39 6.23 -6.67 -5.11
N MET A 40 7.01 -6.89 -4.04
CA MET A 40 6.61 -7.72 -2.90
C MET A 40 5.36 -7.14 -2.24
N LEU A 41 5.37 -5.83 -1.94
CA LEU A 41 4.24 -5.16 -1.32
C LEU A 41 3.00 -5.15 -2.23
N LEU A 42 3.15 -4.76 -3.50
CA LEU A 42 2.05 -4.70 -4.46
C LEU A 42 1.43 -6.09 -4.70
N GLY A 43 2.28 -7.10 -4.90
CA GLY A 43 1.83 -8.48 -5.09
C GLY A 43 1.15 -9.07 -3.85
N ALA A 44 1.62 -8.70 -2.65
CA ALA A 44 0.97 -9.12 -1.41
C ALA A 44 -0.42 -8.47 -1.25
N LEU A 45 -0.60 -7.22 -1.67
CA LEU A 45 -1.92 -6.58 -1.69
C LEU A 45 -2.88 -7.25 -2.68
N GLU A 46 -2.44 -7.52 -3.92
CA GLU A 46 -3.26 -8.23 -4.92
C GLU A 46 -3.73 -9.60 -4.41
N LYS A 47 -2.85 -10.34 -3.74
CA LYS A 47 -3.13 -11.67 -3.20
C LYS A 47 -3.84 -11.67 -1.85
N LYS A 48 -4.07 -10.50 -1.25
CA LYS A 48 -4.52 -10.34 0.15
C LYS A 48 -3.65 -11.12 1.14
N ASP A 49 -2.34 -11.17 0.88
CA ASP A 49 -1.37 -11.86 1.72
C ASP A 49 -1.03 -11.02 2.95
N ALA A 50 -1.87 -11.17 3.98
CA ALA A 50 -1.71 -10.50 5.26
C ALA A 50 -0.38 -10.84 5.96
N ALA A 51 0.17 -12.03 5.73
CA ALA A 51 1.39 -12.47 6.38
C ALA A 51 2.58 -11.68 5.83
N THR A 52 2.72 -11.59 4.50
CA THR A 52 3.77 -10.80 3.85
C THR A 52 3.64 -9.32 4.21
N LEU A 53 2.43 -8.75 4.14
CA LEU A 53 2.20 -7.32 4.47
C LEU A 53 2.55 -6.96 5.92
N GLN A 54 2.45 -7.90 6.86
CA GLN A 54 2.80 -7.68 8.26
C GLN A 54 4.28 -7.92 8.57
N ASN A 55 5.00 -8.60 7.66
CA ASN A 55 6.39 -9.01 7.83
C ASN A 55 7.32 -8.45 6.73
N LEU A 56 6.95 -7.33 6.11
CA LEU A 56 7.85 -6.61 5.20
C LEU A 56 9.19 -6.31 5.91
N PRO A 57 10.33 -6.36 5.18
CA PRO A 57 11.66 -6.19 5.76
C PRO A 57 11.82 -4.79 6.35
N ARG A 58 11.77 -4.70 7.69
CA ARG A 58 11.71 -3.41 8.42
C ARG A 58 12.95 -2.56 8.19
N GLU A 59 14.09 -3.20 8.02
CA GLU A 59 15.37 -2.61 7.71
C GLU A 59 15.41 -1.89 6.35
N ARG A 60 14.44 -2.15 5.45
CA ARG A 60 14.28 -1.45 4.17
C ARG A 60 13.20 -0.35 4.21
N LEU A 61 12.43 -0.25 5.31
CA LEU A 61 11.31 0.69 5.49
C LEU A 61 11.73 1.94 6.28
N PHE A 62 12.64 2.73 5.74
CA PHE A 62 13.14 3.96 6.37
C PHE A 62 12.97 5.18 5.46
N SER A 63 13.08 6.38 6.03
CA SER A 63 12.88 7.64 5.29
C SER A 63 11.56 7.65 4.51
N ALA A 64 11.55 8.14 3.28
CA ALA A 64 10.36 8.20 2.44
C ALA A 64 9.80 6.82 2.07
N THR A 65 10.62 5.76 1.99
CA THR A 65 10.11 4.39 1.78
C THR A 65 9.14 3.95 2.89
N SER A 66 9.23 4.52 4.10
CA SER A 66 8.30 4.17 5.19
C SER A 66 6.84 4.54 4.91
N GLU A 67 6.57 5.47 3.98
CA GLU A 67 5.21 5.80 3.53
C GLU A 67 4.50 4.60 2.88
N SER A 68 5.25 3.61 2.39
CA SER A 68 4.72 2.32 1.92
C SER A 68 3.84 1.62 2.96
N LEU A 69 3.99 1.93 4.26
CA LEU A 69 3.14 1.40 5.32
C LEU A 69 1.67 1.89 5.23
N ASN A 70 1.40 3.01 4.54
CA ASN A 70 0.03 3.43 4.23
C ASN A 70 -0.67 2.40 3.33
N TRP A 71 0.08 1.80 2.41
CA TRP A 71 -0.42 0.72 1.56
C TRP A 71 -0.76 -0.54 2.38
N VAL A 72 0.05 -0.84 3.40
CA VAL A 72 -0.23 -1.93 4.36
C VAL A 72 -1.50 -1.62 5.18
N ALA A 73 -1.76 -0.35 5.49
CA ALA A 73 -2.99 0.05 6.16
C ALA A 73 -4.22 -0.14 5.26
N VAL A 74 -4.21 0.29 3.99
CA VAL A 74 -5.34 0.03 3.08
C VAL A 74 -5.50 -1.47 2.82
N GLY A 75 -4.42 -2.24 2.71
CA GLY A 75 -4.50 -3.71 2.63
C GLY A 75 -5.30 -4.33 3.78
N GLY A 76 -5.06 -3.88 5.01
CA GLY A 76 -5.84 -4.32 6.17
C GLY A 76 -7.30 -3.85 6.15
N ALA A 77 -7.57 -2.67 5.58
CA ALA A 77 -8.95 -2.18 5.42
C ALA A 77 -9.73 -2.97 4.37
N MET A 78 -9.04 -3.39 3.30
CA MET A 78 -9.64 -4.08 2.16
C MET A 78 -9.67 -5.61 2.30
N GLU A 79 -9.01 -6.19 3.32
CA GLU A 79 -8.95 -7.63 3.57
C GLU A 79 -10.34 -8.29 3.54
N SER A 80 -11.27 -7.76 4.35
CA SER A 80 -12.65 -8.26 4.47
C SER A 80 -13.58 -7.83 3.33
N SER A 81 -13.10 -7.03 2.38
CA SER A 81 -13.89 -6.60 1.22
C SER A 81 -13.95 -7.71 0.17
N ALA A 82 -15.06 -7.79 -0.58
CA ALA A 82 -15.14 -8.65 -1.76
C ALA A 82 -14.36 -8.08 -2.96
N LEU A 83 -14.03 -6.78 -2.93
CA LEU A 83 -13.28 -6.12 -3.99
C LEU A 83 -11.87 -6.71 -4.12
N LYS A 84 -11.38 -6.75 -5.35
CA LYS A 84 -10.03 -7.19 -5.70
C LYS A 84 -9.21 -5.97 -6.08
N MET A 85 -7.96 -5.95 -5.65
CA MET A 85 -7.03 -4.94 -6.12
C MET A 85 -6.74 -5.19 -7.61
N GLU A 86 -6.77 -4.10 -8.38
CA GLU A 86 -6.20 -4.00 -9.71
C GLU A 86 -5.06 -2.99 -9.61
N LEU A 87 -3.83 -3.44 -9.87
CA LEU A 87 -2.70 -2.56 -10.13
C LEU A 87 -2.92 -1.92 -11.51
N VAL A 88 -3.10 -0.60 -11.53
CA VAL A 88 -3.27 0.16 -12.79
C VAL A 88 -1.91 0.30 -13.48
N ASP A 89 -0.89 0.71 -12.73
CA ASP A 89 0.48 0.74 -13.21
C ASP A 89 1.48 0.76 -12.05
N TYR A 90 2.70 0.32 -12.34
CA TYR A 90 3.89 0.53 -11.51
C TYR A 90 5.05 0.99 -12.41
N VAL A 91 5.56 2.17 -12.13
CA VAL A 91 6.65 2.79 -12.88
C VAL A 91 7.85 2.98 -11.94
N PRO A 92 8.96 2.25 -12.15
CA PRO A 92 10.21 2.54 -11.47
C PRO A 92 10.87 3.75 -12.15
N VAL A 93 10.89 4.89 -11.45
CA VAL A 93 11.53 6.12 -11.94
C VAL A 93 12.97 6.13 -11.49
N TYR A 94 13.81 5.49 -12.31
CA TYR A 94 15.23 5.41 -12.08
C TYR A 94 15.93 6.76 -12.23
N ARG A 95 16.71 7.10 -11.19
CA ARG A 95 17.81 8.06 -11.11
C ARG A 95 17.69 9.32 -11.99
N THR A 96 17.34 10.42 -11.34
CA THR A 96 17.50 11.78 -11.88
C THR A 96 18.96 12.28 -11.69
N PRO A 97 19.37 13.38 -12.37
CA PRO A 97 20.63 14.05 -12.10
C PRO A 97 20.83 14.49 -10.64
N ALA A 98 19.75 14.60 -9.86
CA ALA A 98 19.79 14.89 -8.43
C ALA A 98 20.04 13.64 -7.56
N ASN A 99 20.36 12.47 -8.17
CA ASN A 99 20.51 11.18 -7.51
C ASN A 99 19.26 10.71 -6.74
N THR A 100 18.07 11.12 -7.18
CA THR A 100 16.80 10.66 -6.63
C THR A 100 16.10 9.72 -7.59
N GLY A 101 15.34 8.78 -7.06
CA GLY A 101 14.44 7.90 -7.80
C GLY A 101 13.39 7.31 -6.85
N GLY A 102 12.42 6.61 -7.42
CA GLY A 102 11.45 5.89 -6.62
C GLY A 102 10.51 5.03 -7.43
N GLY A 103 9.76 4.18 -6.73
CA GLY A 103 8.68 3.39 -7.32
C GLY A 103 7.35 4.11 -7.20
N TRP A 104 6.67 4.36 -8.31
CA TRP A 104 5.33 4.94 -8.30
C TRP A 104 4.31 3.92 -8.75
N ALA A 105 3.25 3.75 -7.97
CA ALA A 105 2.16 2.87 -8.32
C ALA A 105 0.82 3.59 -8.19
N PHE A 106 -0.13 3.17 -9.01
CA PHE A 106 -1.53 3.48 -8.82
C PHE A 106 -2.33 2.18 -8.84
N ALA A 107 -3.21 2.01 -7.86
CA ALA A 107 -4.06 0.83 -7.76
C ALA A 107 -5.46 1.22 -7.30
N ARG A 108 -6.43 0.41 -7.67
CA ARG A 108 -7.82 0.56 -7.24
C ARG A 108 -8.39 -0.79 -6.82
N TRP A 109 -9.46 -0.77 -6.05
CA TRP A 109 -10.20 -1.98 -5.67
C TRP A 109 -11.56 -1.97 -6.37
N GLN A 110 -11.87 -3.06 -7.07
CA GLN A 110 -13.12 -3.25 -7.82
C GLN A 110 -13.71 -4.66 -7.66
#